data_AF-A0A6V7IPY2-F1
#
_entry.id   AF-A0A6V7IPY2-F1
#
_cell.length_a   1.000
_cell.length_b   1.000
_cell.length_c   1.000
_cell.angle_alpha   90.00
_cell.angle_beta   90.00
_cell.angle_gamma   90.00
#
_symmetry.space_group_name_H-M   'P 1'
#
loop_
_entity.id
_entity.type
_entity.pdbx_description
1 polymer ?
#
loop_
_entity_poly.entity_id
_entity_poly.type
_entity_poly.pdbx_seq_one_letter_code
_entity_poly.pdbx_strand_id
1 'polypeptide(L)'
;DDKPDQIKKFTENFILFQLTKKIRQNDYASAIPLPTEDIEIGDSCSFAGWGANEERPNHPSNELRFGYSTIWPHSTCKRSVDSIKDYEFCLWHPNQRRTTIDS
;
A
#
# COMPACT_ATOMS: atom_id res chain seq x y z
N ASP A 1 -8.75 25.44 22.14
CA ASP A 1 -7.33 25.16 21.89
C ASP A 1 -7.16 23.95 20.96
N ASP A 2 -7.19 24.16 19.64
CA ASP A 2 -6.75 23.16 18.67
C ASP A 2 -5.23 23.32 18.51
N LYS A 3 -4.47 22.37 19.07
CA LYS A 3 -3.04 22.25 18.74
C LYS A 3 -2.93 21.68 17.32
N PRO A 4 -1.87 21.96 16.53
CA PRO A 4 -1.71 21.32 15.23
C PRO A 4 -1.36 19.84 15.39
N ASP A 5 -1.79 19.01 14.43
CA ASP A 5 -1.36 17.62 14.30
C ASP A 5 0.17 17.56 14.29
N GLN A 6 0.74 16.62 15.03
CA GLN A 6 2.18 16.43 15.08
C GLN A 6 2.58 15.37 14.05
N ILE A 7 3.49 15.73 13.15
CA ILE A 7 4.03 14.84 12.13
C ILE A 7 5.39 14.33 12.62
N LYS A 8 5.52 13.01 12.80
CA LYS A 8 6.80 12.37 13.08
C LYS A 8 7.20 11.49 11.91
N LYS A 9 8.34 11.78 11.29
CA LYS A 9 8.97 10.86 10.33
C LYS A 9 9.44 9.62 11.09
N PHE A 10 8.93 8.44 10.74
CA PHE A 10 9.33 7.18 11.37
C PHE A 10 10.49 6.54 10.61
N THR A 11 10.39 6.48 9.27
CA THR A 11 11.50 6.14 8.35
C THR A 11 11.37 6.97 7.05
N GLU A 12 12.17 6.67 6.02
CA GLU A 12 12.06 7.33 4.72
C GLU A 12 10.67 7.23 4.08
N ASN A 13 9.98 6.11 4.28
CA ASN A 13 8.71 5.81 3.61
C ASN A 13 7.51 5.74 4.58
N PHE A 14 7.72 6.01 5.87
CA PHE A 14 6.65 5.95 6.88
C PHE A 14 6.60 7.21 7.73
N ILE A 15 5.39 7.76 7.86
CA ILE A 15 5.08 8.95 8.64
C ILE A 15 3.97 8.61 9.64
N LEU A 16 4.13 9.05 10.89
CA LEU A 16 3.10 8.96 11.92
C LEU A 16 2.45 10.33 12.14
N PHE A 17 1.12 10.37 12.04
CA PHE A 17 0.32 11.54 12.37
C PHE A 17 -0.34 11.36 13.74
N GLN A 18 -0.05 12.27 14.67
CA GLN A 18 -0.78 12.34 15.93
C GLN A 18 -1.98 13.25 15.78
N LEU A 19 -3.17 12.66 15.76
CA LEU A 19 -4.42 13.38 15.69
C LEU A 19 -4.66 14.23 16.95
N THR A 20 -5.12 15.45 16.77
CA THR A 20 -5.54 16.35 17.86
C THR A 20 -6.67 15.80 18.72
N LYS A 21 -7.56 15.01 18.10
CA LYS A 21 -8.74 14.41 18.74
C LYS A 21 -8.78 12.93 18.44
N LYS A 22 -9.21 12.15 19.43
CA LYS A 22 -9.41 10.71 19.25
C LYS A 22 -10.58 10.46 18.29
N ILE A 23 -10.37 9.58 17.32
CA ILE A 23 -11.44 9.06 16.47
C ILE A 23 -12.41 8.25 17.34
N ARG A 24 -13.72 8.46 17.15
CA ARG A 24 -14.76 7.61 17.75
C ARG A 24 -14.89 6.35 16.91
N GLN A 25 -14.61 5.19 17.52
CA GLN A 25 -14.75 3.91 16.84
C GLN A 25 -16.22 3.57 16.60
N ASN A 26 -16.52 3.02 15.43
CA ASN A 26 -17.84 2.57 15.00
C ASN A 26 -17.70 1.61 13.81
N ASP A 27 -18.83 1.20 13.23
CA ASP A 27 -18.89 0.25 12.11
C ASP A 27 -18.19 0.73 10.82
N TYR A 28 -17.91 2.04 10.71
CA TYR A 28 -17.24 2.66 9.56
C TYR A 28 -15.81 3.12 9.87
N ALA A 29 -15.40 3.13 11.14
CA ALA A 29 -14.10 3.64 11.59
C ALA A 29 -13.53 2.77 12.70
N SER A 30 -12.54 1.95 12.35
CA SER A 30 -11.82 1.08 13.29
C SER A 30 -10.31 1.12 13.02
N ALA A 31 -9.53 0.76 14.04
CA ALA A 31 -8.09 0.60 13.88
C ALA A 31 -7.78 -0.72 13.16
N ILE A 32 -6.72 -0.72 12.35
CA ILE A 32 -6.14 -1.95 11.79
C ILE A 32 -5.08 -2.44 12.79
N PRO A 33 -5.13 -3.71 13.23
CA PRO A 33 -4.11 -4.26 14.11
C PRO A 33 -2.75 -4.33 13.41
N LEU A 34 -1.68 -4.13 14.18
CA LEU A 34 -0.33 -4.34 13.66
C LEU A 34 -0.07 -5.85 13.48
N PRO A 35 0.69 -6.25 12.45
CA PRO A 35 1.04 -7.65 12.25
C PRO A 35 1.88 -8.16 13.43
N THR A 36 1.64 -9.41 13.82
CA THR A 36 2.40 -10.13 14.87
C THR A 36 3.34 -11.18 14.30
N GLU A 37 3.20 -11.46 13.01
CA GLU A 37 3.94 -12.48 12.26
C GLU A 37 4.41 -11.86 10.94
N ASP A 38 5.50 -12.40 10.41
CA ASP A 38 6.02 -11.99 9.11
C ASP A 38 5.14 -12.54 7.98
N ILE A 39 5.16 -11.84 6.85
CA ILE A 39 4.41 -12.27 5.66
C ILE A 39 5.23 -13.27 4.83
N GLU A 40 4.58 -14.26 4.25
CA GLU A 40 5.22 -15.31 3.47
C GLU A 40 4.96 -15.17 1.96
N ILE A 41 5.85 -15.77 1.16
CA ILE A 41 5.65 -15.85 -0.29
C ILE A 41 4.41 -16.69 -0.59
N GLY A 42 3.51 -16.16 -1.42
CA GLY A 42 2.23 -16.78 -1.76
C GLY A 42 1.06 -16.26 -0.93
N ASP A 43 1.32 -15.50 0.15
CA ASP A 43 0.25 -14.90 0.94
C ASP A 43 -0.62 -13.99 0.09
N SER A 44 -1.94 -14.11 0.29
CA SER A 44 -2.92 -13.28 -0.39
C SER A 44 -3.03 -11.93 0.31
N CYS A 45 -2.97 -10.85 -0.47
CA CYS A 45 -3.12 -9.49 0.01
C CYS A 45 -4.32 -8.81 -0.65
N SER A 46 -4.94 -7.89 0.09
CA SER A 46 -5.88 -6.93 -0.46
C SER A 46 -5.36 -5.52 -0.23
N PHE A 47 -5.56 -4.64 -1.20
CA PHE A 47 -5.29 -3.21 -1.08
C PHE A 47 -6.52 -2.42 -1.51
N ALA A 48 -6.70 -1.22 -0.95
CA ALA A 48 -7.82 -0.36 -1.28
C ALA A 48 -7.38 1.08 -1.45
N GLY A 49 -8.11 1.84 -2.28
CA GLY A 49 -7.85 3.26 -2.46
C GLY A 49 -8.73 3.91 -3.53
N TRP A 50 -8.57 5.23 -3.64
CA TRP A 50 -9.24 6.09 -4.61
C TRP A 50 -8.31 6.55 -5.75
N GLY A 51 -7.10 6.01 -5.83
CA GLY A 51 -6.11 6.40 -6.83
C GLY A 51 -6.62 6.29 -8.27
N ALA A 52 -5.98 7.04 -9.17
CA ALA A 52 -6.19 6.91 -10.60
C ALA A 52 -5.84 5.49 -11.07
N ASN A 53 -6.49 5.02 -12.14
CA ASN A 53 -6.13 3.79 -12.84
C ASN A 53 -5.57 4.10 -14.23
N GLU A 54 -5.05 3.10 -14.91
CA GLU A 54 -4.47 3.26 -16.27
C GLU A 54 -5.46 3.85 -17.27
N GLU A 55 -6.77 3.56 -17.12
CA GLU A 55 -7.82 4.08 -17.98
C GLU A 55 -8.07 5.59 -17.77
N ARG A 56 -7.77 6.11 -16.58
CA ARG A 56 -8.01 7.51 -16.19
C ARG A 56 -6.87 8.05 -15.31
N PRO A 57 -5.67 8.23 -15.87
CA PRO A 57 -4.45 8.52 -15.11
C PRO A 57 -4.50 9.84 -14.30
N ASN A 58 -5.36 10.79 -14.69
CA ASN A 58 -5.53 12.08 -14.01
C ASN A 58 -6.86 12.22 -13.27
N HIS A 59 -7.65 11.15 -13.17
CA HIS A 59 -8.95 11.19 -12.51
C HIS A 59 -9.02 10.10 -11.43
N PRO A 60 -8.71 10.43 -10.16
CA PRO A 60 -8.98 9.54 -9.05
C PRO A 60 -10.48 9.21 -8.97
N SER A 61 -10.78 8.07 -8.36
CA SER A 61 -12.14 7.60 -8.18
C SER A 61 -12.87 8.39 -7.11
N ASN A 62 -14.18 8.62 -7.28
CA ASN A 62 -15.05 9.06 -6.20
C ASN A 62 -15.55 7.88 -5.33
N GLU A 63 -15.36 6.65 -5.81
CA GLU A 63 -15.76 5.43 -5.11
C GLU A 63 -14.52 4.66 -4.66
N LEU A 64 -14.55 4.11 -3.44
CA LEU A 64 -13.46 3.29 -2.93
C LEU A 64 -13.39 2.00 -3.74
N ARG A 65 -12.18 1.67 -4.21
CA ARG A 65 -11.92 0.42 -4.95
C ARG A 65 -11.00 -0.46 -4.14
N PHE A 66 -11.10 -1.77 -4.36
CA PHE A 66 -10.20 -2.77 -3.78
C PHE A 66 -9.60 -3.64 -4.90
N GLY A 67 -8.41 -4.17 -4.64
CA GLY A 67 -7.74 -5.13 -5.49
C GLY A 67 -7.13 -6.25 -4.66
N TYR A 68 -6.90 -7.39 -5.30
CA TYR A 68 -6.25 -8.54 -4.70
C TYR A 68 -4.90 -8.78 -5.34
N SER A 69 -3.97 -9.31 -4.56
CA SER A 69 -2.62 -9.63 -5.00
C SER A 69 -2.08 -10.79 -4.18
N THR A 70 -0.88 -11.23 -4.53
CA THR A 70 -0.13 -12.25 -3.81
C THR A 70 1.30 -11.77 -3.61
N ILE A 71 1.90 -12.12 -2.47
CA ILE A 71 3.31 -11.85 -2.18
C ILE A 71 4.20 -12.71 -3.05
N TRP A 72 5.18 -12.07 -3.70
CA TRP A 72 6.13 -12.72 -4.60
C TRP A 72 7.57 -12.46 -4.15
N PRO A 73 8.52 -13.30 -4.56
CA PRO A 73 9.94 -13.06 -4.29
C PRO A 73 10.39 -11.69 -4.81
N HIS A 74 11.25 -10.99 -4.08
CA HIS A 74 11.82 -9.70 -4.49
C HIS A 74 12.48 -9.76 -5.88
N SER A 75 13.09 -10.90 -6.22
CA SER A 75 13.68 -11.15 -7.54
C SER A 75 12.69 -11.04 -8.71
N THR A 76 11.39 -11.16 -8.45
CA THR A 76 10.33 -11.03 -9.45
C THR A 76 10.12 -9.58 -9.86
N CYS A 77 10.11 -8.68 -8.87
CA CYS A 77 9.89 -7.27 -9.11
C CYS A 77 11.15 -6.66 -9.74
N LYS A 78 11.21 -6.69 -11.08
CA LYS A 78 12.29 -6.06 -11.86
C LYS A 78 12.17 -4.55 -11.72
N ARG A 79 12.94 -3.94 -10.83
CA ARG A 79 13.13 -2.49 -10.77
C ARG A 79 14.38 -2.14 -11.58
N SER A 80 14.27 -1.22 -12.53
CA SER A 80 15.33 -0.91 -13.49
C SER A 80 16.57 -0.24 -12.88
N VAL A 81 16.58 0.10 -11.59
CA VAL A 81 17.65 0.94 -11.02
C VAL A 81 18.09 0.56 -9.59
N ASP A 82 17.32 -0.19 -8.80
CA ASP A 82 17.71 -0.53 -7.42
C ASP A 82 17.20 -1.90 -6.94
N SER A 83 18.00 -2.57 -6.10
CA SER A 83 17.57 -3.74 -5.33
C SER A 83 16.45 -3.32 -4.37
N ILE A 84 15.34 -4.08 -4.38
CA ILE A 84 14.23 -3.93 -3.42
C ILE A 84 14.79 -4.07 -2.00
N LYS A 85 14.39 -3.17 -1.11
CA LYS A 85 14.84 -3.19 0.28
C LYS A 85 14.08 -4.27 1.06
N ASP A 86 14.68 -4.79 2.12
CA ASP A 86 14.08 -5.88 2.92
C ASP A 86 12.75 -5.49 3.59
N TYR A 87 12.47 -4.19 3.73
CA TYR A 87 11.20 -3.67 4.27
C TYR A 87 10.15 -3.34 3.20
N GLU A 88 10.43 -3.58 1.92
CA GLU A 88 9.50 -3.42 0.81
C GLU A 88 8.96 -4.80 0.40
N PHE A 89 7.68 -4.89 0.01
CA PHE A 89 7.09 -6.13 -0.48
C PHE A 89 6.90 -6.11 -1.99
N CYS A 90 7.14 -7.25 -2.65
CA CYS A 90 6.82 -7.46 -4.05
C CYS A 90 5.44 -8.12 -4.19
N LEU A 91 4.54 -7.49 -4.94
CA LEU A 91 3.16 -7.91 -5.12
C LEU A 91 2.88 -8.18 -6.59
N TRP A 92 2.30 -9.34 -6.91
CA TRP A 92 1.86 -9.68 -8.26
C TRP A 92 0.36 -9.47 -8.43
N HIS A 93 -0.04 -8.80 -9.51
CA HIS A 93 -1.45 -8.58 -9.84
C HIS A 93 -1.84 -9.41 -11.09
N PRO A 94 -2.94 -10.20 -11.04
CA PRO A 94 -3.29 -11.14 -12.10
C PRO A 94 -3.62 -10.53 -13.46
N ASN A 95 -3.91 -9.22 -13.53
CA ASN A 95 -4.28 -8.52 -14.76
C ASN A 95 -3.19 -7.60 -15.33
N GLN A 96 -1.93 -7.70 -14.90
CA GLN A 96 -0.87 -7.03 -15.67
C GLN A 96 -0.74 -7.74 -17.02
N ARG A 97 -1.14 -7.05 -18.10
CA ARG A 97 -0.78 -7.44 -19.46
C ARG A 97 0.74 -7.59 -19.49
N ARG A 98 1.26 -8.75 -19.89
CA ARG A 98 2.68 -8.95 -20.14
C ARG A 98 3.14 -7.88 -21.14
N THR A 99 3.81 -6.83 -20.67
CA THR A 99 4.75 -6.12 -21.53
C THR A 99 5.97 -7.02 -21.60
N THR A 100 5.96 -7.92 -22.59
CA THR A 100 7.17 -8.60 -23.05
C THR A 100 8.17 -7.50 -23.43
N ILE A 101 9.15 -7.26 -22.57
CA ILE A 101 10.45 -6.81 -23.06
C ILE A 101 11.07 -8.09 -23.63
N ASP A 102 10.78 -8.33 -24.91
CA ASP A 102 11.52 -9.33 -25.68
C ASP A 102 12.98 -8.86 -25.78
N SER A 103 13.84 -9.80 -25.41
CA SER A 103 15.29 -9.98 -25.67
C SER A 103 16.06 -8.82 -26.31
#